data_AF-A0A383VKW7-F1
#
_entry.id   AF-A0A383VKW7-F1
#
_cell.length_a   1.000
_cell.length_b   1.000
_cell.length_c   1.000
_cell.angle_alpha   90.00
_cell.angle_beta   90.00
_cell.angle_gamma   90.00
#
_symmetry.space_group_name_H-M   'P 1'
#
loop_
_entity.id
_entity.type
_entity.pdbx_description
1 polymer ?
#
loop_
_entity_poly.entity_id
_entity_poly.type
_entity_poly.pdbx_seq_one_letter_code
_entity_poly.pdbx_strand_id
1 'polypeptide(L)'
;MVVAAVQPRPGYSVSAAGKETKCPQGTYNTAAAGQKNCVSCPAGFTTLAEGTATAACFVRPGWQLDAKSKQPRPCDKGSWSPGGSPKDPSGSCIKCAAGFTTQTDESTKATDCEVCLEGRGGPSCALCPSGSFSADGGKRSPCSACQPGQTSPRGATNPAQCFAAMMPADQDYFPLSEDKLWKGVAAQSAEACAAACAASTGEGSGPPACIMYRWSDAAGCQQLQEQQPLPDSSLLGFKVLQGTDYAIYRVPASTTAGEQVGSQEAKTLQECVAACDALNTCEVFSFPGFKAAGACRMFSSVLESEYQSMVHVSGAHLFYGRTRARLEG
;
A
#
# COMPACT_ATOMS: atom_id res chain seq x y z
N MET A 1 -29.06 60.64 39.30
CA MET A 1 -29.44 59.83 38.13
C MET A 1 -28.50 58.64 38.06
N VAL A 2 -28.98 57.43 38.38
CA VAL A 2 -28.21 56.21 38.12
C VAL A 2 -28.29 56.00 36.61
N VAL A 3 -27.20 56.24 35.89
CA VAL A 3 -27.11 55.88 34.47
C VAL A 3 -27.28 54.36 34.44
N ALA A 4 -28.41 53.90 33.91
CA ALA A 4 -28.67 52.47 33.75
C ALA A 4 -27.48 51.86 33.01
N ALA A 5 -26.76 50.96 33.68
CA ALA A 5 -25.61 50.30 33.08
C ALA A 5 -26.09 49.58 31.81
N VAL A 6 -25.59 50.00 30.65
CA VAL A 6 -25.87 49.32 29.38
C VAL A 6 -25.36 47.89 29.50
N GLN A 7 -26.28 46.94 29.65
CA GLN A 7 -26.00 45.52 29.64
C GLN A 7 -26.13 45.01 28.19
N PRO A 8 -25.13 44.28 27.67
CA PRO A 8 -25.24 43.71 26.35
C PRO A 8 -26.37 42.68 26.29
N ARG A 9 -26.99 42.57 25.12
CA ARG A 9 -27.79 41.39 24.79
C ARG A 9 -26.89 40.13 24.75
N PRO A 10 -27.42 38.94 25.11
CA PRO A 10 -26.70 37.68 24.91
C PRO A 10 -26.15 37.56 23.48
N GLY A 11 -24.89 37.18 23.36
CA GLY A 11 -24.15 37.11 22.10
C GLY A 11 -23.46 38.42 21.68
N TYR A 12 -23.60 39.51 22.43
CA TYR A 12 -23.00 40.80 22.09
C TYR A 12 -22.02 41.26 23.16
N SER A 13 -21.00 42.02 22.77
CA SER A 13 -20.17 42.82 23.67
C SER A 13 -20.59 44.28 23.59
N VAL A 14 -20.36 45.05 24.66
CA VAL A 14 -20.61 46.50 24.71
C VAL A 14 -19.29 47.22 24.90
N SER A 15 -18.97 48.10 23.95
CA SER A 15 -17.82 49.01 24.05
C SER A 15 -18.02 50.09 25.12
N ALA A 16 -16.95 50.78 25.51
CA ALA A 16 -17.01 51.90 26.47
C ALA A 16 -17.97 53.03 26.05
N ALA A 17 -18.26 53.16 24.74
CA ALA A 17 -19.22 54.11 24.17
C ALA A 17 -20.68 53.60 24.14
N GLY A 18 -20.97 52.41 24.70
CA GLY A 18 -22.32 51.85 24.74
C GLY A 18 -22.77 51.15 23.45
N LYS A 19 -21.89 51.03 22.43
CA LYS A 19 -22.21 50.35 21.17
C LYS A 19 -22.08 48.83 21.31
N GLU A 20 -23.13 48.10 20.95
CA GLU A 20 -23.16 46.63 20.89
C GLU A 20 -22.48 46.09 19.62
N THR A 21 -21.66 45.06 19.76
CA THR A 21 -21.03 44.33 18.63
C THR A 21 -21.13 42.83 18.87
N LYS A 22 -21.52 42.05 17.84
CA LYS A 22 -21.62 40.59 17.94
C LYS A 22 -20.29 39.99 18.38
N CYS A 23 -20.35 39.00 19.27
CA CYS A 23 -19.17 38.23 19.63
C CYS A 23 -18.65 37.46 18.39
N PRO A 24 -17.37 37.60 18.03
CA PRO A 24 -16.80 36.87 16.91
C PRO A 24 -16.83 35.35 17.19
N GLN A 25 -16.77 34.55 16.12
CA GLN A 25 -16.70 33.10 16.23
C GLN A 25 -15.51 32.67 17.12
N GLY A 26 -15.72 31.69 17.98
CA GLY A 26 -14.78 31.28 19.01
C GLY A 26 -14.97 32.01 20.35
N THR A 27 -15.92 32.94 20.42
CA THR A 27 -16.28 33.66 21.66
C THR A 27 -17.80 33.70 21.88
N TYR A 28 -18.22 33.83 23.14
CA TYR A 28 -19.63 33.89 23.53
C TYR A 28 -19.87 34.95 24.61
N ASN A 29 -21.12 35.40 24.74
CA ASN A 29 -21.55 36.21 25.89
C ASN A 29 -22.96 35.78 26.33
N THR A 30 -23.12 35.36 27.58
CA THR A 30 -24.43 34.95 28.13
C THR A 30 -25.23 36.13 28.69
N ALA A 31 -24.63 37.33 28.76
CA ALA A 31 -25.12 38.49 29.49
C ALA A 31 -25.42 38.22 30.97
N ALA A 32 -24.96 37.09 31.52
CA ALA A 32 -25.13 36.74 32.91
C ALA A 32 -24.32 37.68 33.80
N ALA A 33 -24.88 38.08 34.94
CA ALA A 33 -24.23 38.92 35.95
C ALA A 33 -23.60 40.23 35.41
N GLY A 34 -24.16 40.82 34.34
CA GLY A 34 -23.65 42.06 33.77
C GLY A 34 -22.35 41.90 32.96
N GLN A 35 -22.06 40.69 32.44
CA GLN A 35 -20.92 40.42 31.56
C GLN A 35 -20.96 41.32 30.31
N LYS A 36 -20.03 42.28 30.22
CA LYS A 36 -19.96 43.26 29.11
C LYS A 36 -19.15 42.78 27.90
N ASN A 37 -18.23 41.83 28.10
CA ASN A 37 -17.27 41.38 27.09
C ASN A 37 -17.53 39.93 26.66
N CYS A 38 -17.10 39.59 25.44
CA CYS A 38 -17.13 38.21 24.96
C CYS A 38 -16.05 37.37 25.67
N VAL A 39 -16.43 36.18 26.11
CA VAL A 39 -15.54 35.17 26.70
C VAL A 39 -15.07 34.23 25.60
N SER A 40 -13.78 33.94 25.56
CA SER A 40 -13.19 33.02 24.57
C SER A 40 -13.41 31.57 24.96
N CYS A 41 -13.67 30.71 23.97
CA CYS A 41 -13.67 29.27 24.18
C CYS A 41 -12.26 28.75 24.52
N PRO A 42 -12.14 27.66 25.28
CA PRO A 42 -10.86 27.01 25.55
C PRO A 42 -10.16 26.55 24.26
N ALA A 43 -8.85 26.35 24.32
CA ALA A 43 -8.05 25.91 23.17
C ALA A 43 -8.63 24.62 22.54
N GLY A 44 -8.74 24.61 21.20
CA GLY A 44 -9.33 23.50 20.45
C GLY A 44 -10.86 23.49 20.39
N PHE A 45 -11.53 24.43 21.05
CA PHE A 45 -12.96 24.66 20.95
C PHE A 45 -13.28 25.97 20.23
N THR A 46 -14.50 26.07 19.69
CA THR A 46 -15.04 27.24 19.02
C THR A 46 -16.55 27.33 19.21
N THR A 47 -17.14 28.45 18.80
CA THR A 47 -18.61 28.59 18.71
C THR A 47 -19.07 28.27 17.28
N LEU A 48 -20.33 27.86 17.11
CA LEU A 48 -20.88 27.50 15.79
C LEU A 48 -21.12 28.70 14.87
N ALA A 49 -21.34 29.88 15.46
CA ALA A 49 -21.59 31.11 14.74
C ALA A 49 -21.18 32.33 15.58
N GLU A 50 -21.01 33.46 14.92
CA GLU A 50 -20.93 34.76 15.59
C GLU A 50 -22.21 35.06 16.37
N GLY A 51 -22.07 35.79 17.47
CA GLY A 51 -23.21 36.17 18.31
C GLY A 51 -23.72 35.04 19.20
N THR A 52 -22.88 34.06 19.55
CA THR A 52 -23.31 32.93 20.37
C THR A 52 -23.67 33.39 21.80
N ALA A 53 -24.93 33.20 22.15
CA ALA A 53 -25.58 33.67 23.38
C ALA A 53 -25.49 32.70 24.56
N THR A 54 -24.94 31.50 24.36
CA THR A 54 -24.83 30.44 25.37
C THR A 54 -23.36 30.10 25.59
N ALA A 55 -23.01 29.56 26.77
CA ALA A 55 -21.68 29.01 27.04
C ALA A 55 -21.46 27.65 26.34
N ALA A 56 -21.76 27.59 25.04
CA ALA A 56 -21.71 26.38 24.23
C ALA A 56 -20.46 26.44 23.34
N CYS A 57 -19.35 25.94 23.86
CA CYS A 57 -18.11 25.73 23.12
C CYS A 57 -18.10 24.29 22.58
N PHE A 58 -17.89 24.16 21.28
CA PHE A 58 -17.87 22.92 20.53
C PHE A 58 -16.46 22.67 20.01
N VAL A 59 -16.06 21.42 19.78
CA VAL A 59 -14.77 21.15 19.14
C VAL A 59 -14.71 21.81 17.75
N ARG A 60 -13.59 22.43 17.40
CA ARG A 60 -13.44 23.11 16.10
C ARG A 60 -13.42 22.13 14.91
N PRO A 61 -13.74 22.58 13.69
CA PRO A 61 -13.56 21.76 12.49
C PRO A 61 -12.12 21.25 12.35
N GLY A 62 -11.97 20.03 11.84
CA GLY A 62 -10.68 19.33 11.72
C GLY A 62 -10.18 18.68 13.01
N TRP A 63 -10.97 18.73 14.08
CA TRP A 63 -10.58 18.23 15.40
C TRP A 63 -11.66 17.31 15.97
N GLN A 64 -11.28 16.51 16.97
CA GLN A 64 -12.20 15.71 17.78
C GLN A 64 -11.78 15.73 19.24
N LEU A 65 -12.69 15.40 20.15
CA LEU A 65 -12.36 15.22 21.56
C LEU A 65 -11.69 13.85 21.77
N ASP A 66 -10.50 13.83 22.35
CA ASP A 66 -9.87 12.57 22.73
C ASP A 66 -10.67 11.87 23.84
N ALA A 67 -10.97 10.59 23.63
CA ALA A 67 -11.81 9.84 24.54
C ALA A 67 -11.22 9.70 25.95
N LYS A 68 -9.89 9.73 26.09
CA LYS A 68 -9.16 9.53 27.34
C LYS A 68 -8.83 10.86 28.03
N SER A 69 -8.22 11.80 27.32
CA SER A 69 -7.77 13.07 27.92
C SER A 69 -8.91 14.09 28.04
N LYS A 70 -10.03 13.89 27.33
CA LYS A 70 -11.10 14.88 27.18
C LYS A 70 -10.60 16.23 26.66
N GLN A 71 -9.45 16.23 25.97
CA GLN A 71 -8.90 17.40 25.31
C GLN A 71 -9.10 17.29 23.80
N PRO A 72 -9.34 18.40 23.10
CA PRO A 72 -9.39 18.40 21.64
C PRO A 72 -8.04 17.97 21.06
N ARG A 73 -8.07 17.13 20.04
CA ARG A 73 -6.92 16.77 19.23
C ARG A 73 -7.23 16.95 17.74
N PRO A 74 -6.23 17.31 16.92
CA PRO A 74 -6.41 17.38 15.48
C PRO A 74 -6.73 15.99 14.90
N CYS A 75 -7.47 15.98 13.80
CA CYS A 75 -7.62 14.78 12.97
C CYS A 75 -6.33 14.56 12.19
N ASP A 76 -5.77 13.37 12.34
CA ASP A 76 -4.59 12.94 11.59
C ASP A 76 -4.92 12.78 10.09
N LYS A 77 -3.90 12.89 9.24
CA LYS A 77 -3.97 12.69 7.80
C LYS A 77 -4.72 11.39 7.46
N GLY A 78 -5.65 11.50 6.51
CA GLY A 78 -6.54 10.41 6.13
C GLY A 78 -7.89 10.43 6.85
N SER A 79 -8.15 11.45 7.66
CA SER A 79 -9.45 11.73 8.25
C SER A 79 -9.79 13.22 8.18
N TRP A 80 -11.07 13.54 8.27
CA TRP A 80 -11.59 14.91 8.29
C TRP A 80 -12.65 15.04 9.37
N SER A 81 -12.94 16.26 9.82
CA SER A 81 -14.07 16.50 10.73
C SER A 81 -14.76 17.82 10.45
N PRO A 82 -16.10 17.86 10.39
CA PRO A 82 -16.83 19.12 10.37
C PRO A 82 -16.79 19.85 11.73
N GLY A 83 -16.19 19.24 12.76
CA GLY A 83 -16.17 19.74 14.14
C GLY A 83 -17.38 19.30 14.95
N GLY A 84 -17.51 19.85 16.14
CA GLY A 84 -18.63 19.62 17.03
C GLY A 84 -19.91 20.31 16.55
N SER A 85 -21.06 19.76 16.94
CA SER A 85 -22.39 20.27 16.66
C SER A 85 -23.26 20.21 17.93
N PRO A 86 -24.47 20.82 17.94
CA PRO A 86 -25.36 20.72 19.11
C PRO A 86 -25.75 19.28 19.47
N LYS A 87 -25.70 18.34 18.51
CA LYS A 87 -26.01 16.92 18.72
C LYS A 87 -24.77 16.08 19.08
N ASP A 88 -23.60 16.50 18.63
CA ASP A 88 -22.31 15.88 18.95
C ASP A 88 -21.27 16.97 19.22
N PRO A 89 -21.21 17.50 20.44
CA PRO A 89 -20.32 18.62 20.74
C PRO A 89 -18.83 18.24 20.78
N SER A 90 -18.54 16.94 20.85
CA SER A 90 -17.18 16.40 20.90
C SER A 90 -16.52 16.40 19.52
N GLY A 91 -17.31 16.39 18.45
CA GLY A 91 -16.80 16.18 17.10
C GLY A 91 -16.18 14.79 16.94
N SER A 92 -16.12 14.32 15.70
CA SER A 92 -15.52 13.03 15.38
C SER A 92 -14.70 13.13 14.11
N CYS A 93 -13.52 12.51 14.09
CA CYS A 93 -12.73 12.35 12.86
C CYS A 93 -13.31 11.21 12.03
N ILE A 94 -13.74 11.53 10.82
CA ILE A 94 -14.32 10.63 9.84
C ILE A 94 -13.20 10.23 8.87
N LYS A 95 -12.93 8.92 8.74
CA LYS A 95 -11.92 8.40 7.82
C LYS A 95 -12.31 8.65 6.37
N CYS A 96 -11.33 8.92 5.53
CA CYS A 96 -11.52 8.92 4.09
C CYS A 96 -11.91 7.53 3.57
N ALA A 97 -12.53 7.49 2.39
CA ALA A 97 -12.83 6.24 1.70
C ALA A 97 -11.56 5.43 1.41
N ALA A 98 -11.69 4.11 1.30
CA ALA A 98 -10.54 3.24 1.05
C ALA A 98 -9.75 3.68 -0.20
N GLY A 99 -8.43 3.82 -0.05
CA GLY A 99 -7.54 4.28 -1.11
C GLY A 99 -7.35 5.80 -1.19
N PHE A 100 -8.14 6.58 -0.45
CA PHE A 100 -8.05 8.03 -0.37
C PHE A 100 -7.48 8.49 0.98
N THR A 101 -6.92 9.68 0.97
CA THR A 101 -6.38 10.38 2.14
C THR A 101 -6.53 11.89 1.95
N THR A 102 -6.29 12.63 3.03
CA THR A 102 -6.25 14.09 3.01
C THR A 102 -4.84 14.59 2.70
N GLN A 103 -4.70 15.84 2.27
CA GLN A 103 -3.38 16.44 2.01
C GLN A 103 -2.60 16.68 3.31
N THR A 104 -3.30 17.15 4.35
CA THR A 104 -2.74 17.50 5.66
C THR A 104 -3.63 16.98 6.79
N ASP A 105 -3.10 17.06 8.01
CA ASP A 105 -3.90 16.97 9.24
C ASP A 105 -4.94 18.11 9.29
N GLU A 106 -5.87 18.02 10.24
CA GLU A 106 -6.91 19.05 10.51
C GLU A 106 -7.86 19.33 9.34
N SER A 107 -8.04 18.36 8.44
CA SER A 107 -8.96 18.49 7.31
C SER A 107 -10.41 18.65 7.79
N THR A 108 -11.15 19.56 7.15
CA THR A 108 -12.45 20.00 7.68
C THR A 108 -13.63 19.46 6.89
N LYS A 109 -13.39 18.93 5.68
CA LYS A 109 -14.46 18.53 4.75
C LYS A 109 -14.14 17.20 4.10
N ALA A 110 -15.20 16.46 3.74
CA ALA A 110 -15.10 15.21 2.98
C ALA A 110 -14.37 15.39 1.64
N THR A 111 -14.52 16.58 1.02
CA THR A 111 -13.88 16.93 -0.25
C THR A 111 -12.35 17.00 -0.16
N ASP A 112 -11.81 17.13 1.05
CA ASP A 112 -10.36 17.16 1.27
C ASP A 112 -9.74 15.76 1.12
N CYS A 113 -10.56 14.69 1.11
CA CYS A 113 -10.17 13.31 0.80
C CYS A 113 -10.00 13.07 -0.71
N GLU A 114 -9.19 13.89 -1.37
CA GLU A 114 -8.95 13.82 -2.82
C GLU A 114 -7.59 13.26 -3.21
N VAL A 115 -6.72 13.03 -2.22
CA VAL A 115 -5.36 12.51 -2.41
C VAL A 115 -5.42 10.99 -2.36
N CYS A 116 -4.70 10.30 -3.24
CA CYS A 116 -4.56 8.86 -3.14
C CYS A 116 -3.59 8.48 -2.02
N LEU A 117 -3.68 7.26 -1.51
CA LEU A 117 -2.56 6.71 -0.73
C LEU A 117 -1.38 6.42 -1.67
N GLU A 118 -0.18 6.32 -1.09
CA GLU A 118 0.98 5.77 -1.79
C GLU A 118 0.66 4.40 -2.40
N GLY A 119 1.31 4.09 -3.53
CA GLY A 119 1.01 2.88 -4.31
C GLY A 119 -0.32 2.92 -5.06
N ARG A 120 -1.01 4.06 -5.07
CA ARG A 120 -2.27 4.25 -5.80
C ARG A 120 -2.24 5.48 -6.70
N GLY A 121 -3.03 5.43 -7.75
CA GLY A 121 -3.14 6.52 -8.71
C GLY A 121 -4.39 6.47 -9.57
N GLY A 122 -4.56 7.51 -10.37
CA GLY A 122 -5.70 7.70 -11.26
C GLY A 122 -6.96 8.22 -10.54
N PRO A 123 -8.05 8.42 -11.30
CA PRO A 123 -9.27 9.07 -10.81
C PRO A 123 -9.97 8.32 -9.67
N SER A 124 -9.78 7.00 -9.60
CA SER A 124 -10.36 6.12 -8.57
C SER A 124 -9.38 5.74 -7.46
N CYS A 125 -8.14 6.27 -7.46
CA CYS A 125 -7.06 5.83 -6.57
C CYS A 125 -6.92 4.29 -6.53
N ALA A 126 -6.92 3.69 -7.72
CA ALA A 126 -6.68 2.27 -7.88
C ALA A 126 -5.23 1.94 -7.53
N LEU A 127 -4.97 0.71 -7.08
CA LEU A 127 -3.60 0.23 -6.90
C LEU A 127 -2.85 0.35 -8.23
N CYS A 128 -1.62 0.86 -8.16
CA CYS A 128 -0.77 0.94 -9.33
C CYS A 128 -0.55 -0.46 -9.91
N PRO A 129 -0.74 -0.65 -11.23
CA PRO A 129 -0.46 -1.92 -11.88
C PRO A 129 1.03 -2.28 -11.77
N SER A 130 1.37 -3.56 -11.99
CA SER A 130 2.77 -3.99 -12.07
C SER A 130 3.52 -3.18 -13.13
N GLY A 131 4.79 -2.87 -12.86
CA GLY A 131 5.60 -1.98 -13.72
C GLY A 131 5.32 -0.49 -13.53
N SER A 132 4.55 -0.12 -12.50
CA SER A 132 4.33 1.27 -12.12
C SER A 132 4.32 1.47 -10.59
N PHE A 133 4.52 2.70 -10.15
CA PHE A 133 4.57 3.08 -8.74
C PHE A 133 3.91 4.46 -8.50
N SER A 134 3.67 4.80 -7.23
CA SER A 134 3.19 6.13 -6.83
C SER A 134 3.70 6.47 -5.43
N ALA A 135 4.64 7.41 -5.34
CA ALA A 135 5.28 7.79 -4.07
C ALA A 135 4.43 8.71 -3.21
N ASP A 136 3.89 9.74 -3.82
CA ASP A 136 3.20 10.77 -3.04
C ASP A 136 1.69 10.55 -2.99
N GLY A 137 1.19 9.48 -3.65
CA GLY A 137 -0.23 9.23 -3.78
C GLY A 137 -0.97 10.46 -4.32
N GLY A 138 -0.36 11.24 -5.22
CA GLY A 138 -0.78 12.60 -5.58
C GLY A 138 -2.27 12.74 -5.93
N LYS A 139 -2.79 13.97 -6.06
CA LYS A 139 -4.21 14.30 -6.31
C LYS A 139 -4.79 13.61 -7.56
N ARG A 140 -5.11 12.32 -7.45
CA ARG A 140 -5.55 11.42 -8.53
C ARG A 140 -4.60 11.34 -9.72
N SER A 141 -3.32 11.67 -9.51
CA SER A 141 -2.29 11.54 -10.53
C SER A 141 -2.15 10.08 -11.00
N PRO A 142 -1.90 9.83 -12.30
CA PRO A 142 -1.65 8.48 -12.77
C PRO A 142 -0.37 7.91 -12.14
N CYS A 143 -0.27 6.59 -12.05
CA CYS A 143 0.94 5.92 -11.58
C CYS A 143 2.10 6.18 -12.56
N SER A 144 3.29 6.38 -12.01
CA SER A 144 4.51 6.55 -12.79
C SER A 144 5.03 5.19 -13.24
N ALA A 145 5.37 5.04 -14.52
CA ALA A 145 5.98 3.82 -15.04
C ALA A 145 7.41 3.64 -14.52
N CYS A 146 7.83 2.38 -14.33
CA CYS A 146 9.23 2.05 -14.16
C CYS A 146 10.03 2.35 -15.44
N GLN A 147 11.37 2.41 -15.32
CA GLN A 147 12.23 2.60 -16.49
C GLN A 147 12.12 1.41 -17.46
N PRO A 148 12.42 1.59 -18.76
CA PRO A 148 12.48 0.48 -19.71
C PRO A 148 13.37 -0.66 -19.19
N GLY A 149 12.87 -1.90 -19.28
CA GLY A 149 13.56 -3.09 -18.76
C GLY A 149 13.36 -3.34 -17.26
N GLN A 150 12.61 -2.48 -16.55
CA GLN A 150 12.25 -2.68 -15.15
C GLN A 150 10.76 -3.00 -14.97
N THR A 151 10.44 -3.65 -13.86
CA THR A 151 9.08 -3.93 -13.41
C THR A 151 8.98 -3.76 -11.90
N SER A 152 7.76 -3.53 -11.42
CA SER A 152 7.45 -3.37 -10.01
C SER A 152 6.28 -4.26 -9.63
N PRO A 153 6.15 -4.62 -8.34
CA PRO A 153 4.92 -5.22 -7.83
C PRO A 153 3.74 -4.25 -7.93
N ARG A 154 2.52 -4.80 -7.92
CA ARG A 154 1.30 -3.98 -7.80
C ARG A 154 1.34 -3.18 -6.50
N GLY A 155 0.98 -1.91 -6.59
CA GLY A 155 0.95 -1.02 -5.43
C GLY A 155 2.31 -0.52 -4.96
N ALA A 156 3.35 -0.60 -5.79
CA ALA A 156 4.66 -0.04 -5.46
C ALA A 156 4.56 1.45 -5.09
N THR A 157 5.17 1.81 -3.97
CA THR A 157 5.13 3.13 -3.37
C THR A 157 6.36 3.96 -3.70
N ASN A 158 7.38 3.46 -4.38
CA ASN A 158 8.54 4.28 -4.73
C ASN A 158 9.32 3.66 -5.91
N PRO A 159 10.18 4.44 -6.58
CA PRO A 159 10.96 3.92 -7.71
C PRO A 159 12.01 2.87 -7.32
N ALA A 160 12.41 2.75 -6.04
CA ALA A 160 13.34 1.72 -5.60
C ALA A 160 12.73 0.31 -5.63
N GLN A 161 11.40 0.22 -5.77
CA GLN A 161 10.67 -1.04 -5.99
C GLN A 161 10.51 -1.38 -7.49
N CYS A 162 11.17 -0.63 -8.38
CA CYS A 162 11.34 -1.02 -9.77
C CYS A 162 12.62 -1.85 -9.93
N PHE A 163 12.46 -3.15 -10.08
CA PHE A 163 13.54 -4.13 -10.26
C PHE A 163 13.74 -4.44 -11.74
N ALA A 164 14.90 -5.00 -12.10
CA ALA A 164 15.09 -5.53 -13.44
C ALA A 164 14.04 -6.60 -13.73
N ALA A 165 13.43 -6.56 -14.91
CA ALA A 165 12.40 -7.54 -15.31
C ALA A 165 12.95 -8.97 -15.44
N MET A 166 14.27 -9.09 -15.56
CA MET A 166 15.05 -10.31 -15.64
C MET A 166 16.18 -10.23 -14.62
N MET A 167 16.26 -11.25 -13.77
CA MET A 167 17.22 -11.32 -12.68
C MET A 167 18.19 -12.49 -12.93
N PRO A 168 19.49 -12.23 -13.12
CA PRO A 168 20.46 -13.30 -13.19
C PRO A 168 20.54 -14.04 -11.86
N ALA A 169 20.68 -15.36 -11.91
CA ALA A 169 21.07 -16.17 -10.78
C ALA A 169 22.61 -16.13 -10.77
N ASP A 170 23.20 -15.30 -9.91
CA ASP A 170 24.59 -14.83 -9.87
C ASP A 170 25.68 -15.94 -9.94
N GLN A 171 25.80 -16.64 -11.08
CA GLN A 171 26.55 -17.88 -11.32
C GLN A 171 25.96 -19.14 -10.66
N ASP A 172 24.71 -19.03 -10.25
CA ASP A 172 24.00 -20.00 -9.45
C ASP A 172 22.88 -20.67 -10.26
N TYR A 173 22.60 -21.94 -9.96
CA TYR A 173 21.64 -22.77 -10.69
C TYR A 173 20.56 -23.31 -9.74
N PHE A 174 19.30 -23.29 -10.17
CA PHE A 174 18.19 -23.91 -9.46
C PHE A 174 17.78 -25.22 -10.15
N PRO A 175 18.32 -26.39 -9.73
CA PRO A 175 17.89 -27.68 -10.25
C PRO A 175 16.40 -27.88 -10.06
N LEU A 176 15.70 -28.28 -11.11
CA LEU A 176 14.30 -28.65 -11.00
C LEU A 176 14.18 -30.10 -10.53
N SER A 177 13.16 -30.40 -9.74
CA SER A 177 12.85 -31.79 -9.38
C SER A 177 12.53 -32.68 -10.59
N GLU A 178 12.09 -32.09 -11.70
CA GLU A 178 11.71 -32.79 -12.92
C GLU A 178 12.27 -32.06 -14.16
N ASP A 179 13.40 -32.52 -14.68
CA ASP A 179 14.08 -31.89 -15.82
C ASP A 179 13.24 -31.80 -17.10
N LYS A 180 12.26 -32.70 -17.26
CA LYS A 180 11.31 -32.67 -18.39
C LYS A 180 10.42 -31.41 -18.44
N LEU A 181 10.39 -30.62 -17.36
CA LEU A 181 9.66 -29.35 -17.31
C LEU A 181 10.35 -28.26 -18.13
N TRP A 182 11.63 -28.41 -18.43
CA TRP A 182 12.37 -27.55 -19.32
C TRP A 182 11.94 -27.76 -20.78
N LYS A 183 11.40 -26.71 -21.39
CA LYS A 183 11.05 -26.71 -22.82
C LYS A 183 12.17 -26.07 -23.63
N GLY A 184 12.68 -26.78 -24.63
CA GLY A 184 13.62 -26.23 -25.60
C GLY A 184 12.98 -25.12 -26.44
N VAL A 185 13.70 -24.02 -26.63
CA VAL A 185 13.27 -22.88 -27.45
C VAL A 185 14.36 -22.56 -28.46
N ALA A 186 13.96 -22.21 -29.68
CA ALA A 186 14.90 -21.82 -30.71
C ALA A 186 15.50 -20.44 -30.39
N ALA A 187 16.73 -20.43 -29.90
CA ALA A 187 17.55 -19.25 -29.73
C ALA A 187 19.01 -19.60 -30.01
N GLN A 188 19.80 -18.61 -30.43
CA GLN A 188 21.20 -18.80 -30.82
C GLN A 188 22.19 -18.19 -29.84
N SER A 189 21.69 -17.51 -28.80
CA SER A 189 22.49 -16.92 -27.73
C SER A 189 21.66 -16.79 -26.45
N ALA A 190 22.33 -16.50 -25.34
CA ALA A 190 21.67 -16.19 -24.07
C ALA A 190 20.74 -14.98 -24.21
N GLU A 191 21.13 -13.93 -24.93
CA GLU A 191 20.31 -12.74 -25.16
C GLU A 191 19.06 -13.05 -26.00
N ALA A 192 19.20 -13.91 -27.01
CA ALA A 192 18.07 -14.37 -27.81
C ALA A 192 17.12 -15.24 -26.96
N CYS A 193 17.66 -16.07 -26.06
CA CYS A 193 16.88 -16.87 -25.12
C CYS A 193 16.10 -15.99 -24.14
N ALA A 194 16.74 -14.94 -23.63
CA ALA A 194 16.15 -13.91 -22.80
C ALA A 194 14.99 -13.19 -23.51
N ALA A 195 15.23 -12.73 -24.74
CA ALA A 195 14.23 -12.07 -25.57
C ALA A 195 13.02 -12.99 -25.84
N ALA A 196 13.26 -14.28 -26.13
CA ALA A 196 12.20 -15.27 -26.32
C ALA A 196 11.40 -15.50 -25.02
N CYS A 197 12.06 -15.51 -23.87
CA CYS A 197 11.41 -15.66 -22.57
C CYS A 197 10.53 -14.44 -22.24
N ALA A 198 11.02 -13.21 -22.48
CA ALA A 198 10.24 -11.98 -22.34
C ALA A 198 9.05 -11.90 -23.31
N ALA A 199 9.22 -12.41 -24.53
CA ALA A 199 8.18 -12.43 -25.55
C ALA A 199 7.19 -13.60 -25.38
N SER A 200 7.48 -14.57 -24.51
CA SER A 200 6.55 -15.65 -24.22
C SER A 200 5.24 -15.04 -23.72
N THR A 201 4.10 -15.53 -24.21
CA THR A 201 2.78 -15.20 -23.67
C THR A 201 2.22 -16.47 -23.05
N GLY A 202 1.60 -16.38 -21.88
CA GLY A 202 0.77 -17.48 -21.38
C GLY A 202 -0.33 -17.85 -22.38
N GLU A 203 -0.97 -19.00 -22.21
CA GLU A 203 -2.18 -19.29 -23.00
C GLU A 203 -3.22 -18.16 -22.77
N GLY A 204 -3.57 -17.43 -23.85
CA GLY A 204 -4.43 -16.24 -23.81
C GLY A 204 -3.66 -14.90 -23.86
N SER A 205 -4.36 -13.77 -23.66
CA SER A 205 -3.78 -12.42 -23.62
C SER A 205 -3.10 -12.08 -22.28
N GLY A 206 -2.53 -13.09 -21.61
CA GLY A 206 -1.95 -13.00 -20.27
C GLY A 206 -0.50 -12.49 -20.23
N PRO A 207 0.05 -12.25 -19.03
CA PRO A 207 1.47 -11.94 -18.82
C PRO A 207 2.41 -13.05 -19.34
N PRO A 208 3.73 -12.79 -19.42
CA PRO A 208 4.65 -13.78 -19.97
C PRO A 208 4.66 -15.07 -19.17
N ALA A 209 4.51 -16.20 -19.87
CA ALA A 209 4.46 -17.53 -19.26
C ALA A 209 5.83 -17.97 -18.75
N CYS A 210 6.93 -17.44 -19.28
CA CYS A 210 8.26 -17.86 -18.87
C CYS A 210 8.56 -17.45 -17.42
N ILE A 211 8.78 -18.45 -16.56
CA ILE A 211 9.20 -18.30 -15.16
C ILE A 211 10.70 -18.04 -15.09
N MET A 212 11.47 -18.85 -15.83
CA MET A 212 12.92 -18.81 -15.87
C MET A 212 13.42 -19.39 -17.19
N TYR A 213 14.63 -19.04 -17.58
CA TYR A 213 15.35 -19.69 -18.68
C TYR A 213 16.77 -20.06 -18.27
N ARG A 214 17.34 -21.03 -18.98
CA ARG A 214 18.75 -21.39 -18.93
C ARG A 214 19.33 -21.55 -20.35
N TRP A 215 20.60 -21.22 -20.50
CA TRP A 215 21.34 -21.34 -21.78
C TRP A 215 22.70 -22.01 -21.59
N SER A 216 23.05 -22.90 -22.52
CA SER A 216 24.43 -23.34 -22.74
C SER A 216 24.66 -23.63 -24.23
N ASP A 217 25.93 -23.61 -24.67
CA ASP A 217 26.28 -23.93 -26.07
C ASP A 217 25.92 -25.38 -26.45
N ALA A 218 25.91 -26.29 -25.47
CA ALA A 218 25.61 -27.71 -25.67
C ALA A 218 24.11 -28.01 -25.69
N ALA A 219 23.35 -27.41 -24.76
CA ALA A 219 21.93 -27.70 -24.57
C ALA A 219 20.99 -26.69 -25.27
N GLY A 220 21.53 -25.55 -25.70
CA GLY A 220 20.74 -24.44 -26.25
C GLY A 220 19.85 -23.78 -25.20
N CYS A 221 18.78 -23.13 -25.66
CA CYS A 221 17.86 -22.38 -24.81
C CYS A 221 16.77 -23.28 -24.26
N GLN A 222 16.59 -23.24 -22.95
CA GLN A 222 15.55 -23.97 -22.25
C GLN A 222 14.77 -23.03 -21.34
N GLN A 223 13.45 -23.13 -21.37
CA GLN A 223 12.56 -22.28 -20.59
C GLN A 223 11.65 -23.12 -19.71
N LEU A 224 11.46 -22.69 -18.47
CA LEU A 224 10.39 -23.14 -17.61
C LEU A 224 9.21 -22.19 -17.80
N GLN A 225 8.05 -22.75 -18.13
CA GLN A 225 6.83 -21.98 -18.34
C GLN A 225 5.84 -22.24 -17.20
N GLU A 226 5.16 -21.19 -16.78
CA GLU A 226 4.00 -21.23 -15.90
C GLU A 226 2.91 -22.06 -16.58
N GLN A 227 2.42 -23.05 -15.85
CA GLN A 227 1.44 -23.99 -16.35
C GLN A 227 0.06 -23.52 -15.90
N GLN A 228 -0.85 -23.31 -16.84
CA GLN A 228 -2.24 -22.95 -16.58
C GLN A 228 -3.16 -23.73 -17.51
N PRO A 229 -4.35 -24.18 -17.04
CA PRO A 229 -4.77 -24.34 -15.63
C PRO A 229 -4.27 -25.67 -15.04
N LEU A 230 -3.80 -25.66 -13.79
CA LEU A 230 -3.43 -26.89 -13.08
C LEU A 230 -4.33 -27.13 -11.85
N PRO A 231 -5.11 -28.22 -11.81
CA PRO A 231 -5.91 -28.57 -10.63
C PRO A 231 -5.04 -28.84 -9.40
N ASP A 232 -3.86 -29.43 -9.60
CA ASP A 232 -2.85 -29.71 -8.56
C ASP A 232 -1.61 -28.82 -8.76
N SER A 233 -1.68 -27.57 -8.32
CA SER A 233 -0.57 -26.62 -8.40
C SER A 233 0.02 -26.30 -7.02
N SER A 234 1.34 -26.09 -6.99
CA SER A 234 2.04 -25.41 -5.90
C SER A 234 2.49 -24.02 -6.36
N LEU A 235 2.87 -23.20 -5.40
CA LEU A 235 3.48 -21.90 -5.62
C LEU A 235 4.99 -22.05 -5.51
N LEU A 236 5.69 -21.52 -6.50
CA LEU A 236 7.14 -21.38 -6.49
C LEU A 236 7.47 -19.89 -6.39
N GLY A 237 8.13 -19.48 -5.32
CA GLY A 237 8.49 -18.08 -5.07
C GLY A 237 10.00 -17.88 -5.14
N PHE A 238 10.46 -17.02 -6.06
CA PHE A 238 11.86 -16.64 -6.22
C PHE A 238 12.13 -15.31 -5.55
N LYS A 239 13.14 -15.24 -4.70
CA LYS A 239 13.56 -14.01 -4.04
C LYS A 239 14.15 -13.04 -5.06
N VAL A 240 13.74 -11.78 -4.97
CA VAL A 240 14.19 -10.70 -5.83
C VAL A 240 15.26 -9.92 -5.07
N LEU A 241 16.53 -10.06 -5.50
CA LEU A 241 17.70 -9.51 -4.81
C LEU A 241 17.80 -10.02 -3.36
N GLN A 242 18.56 -9.33 -2.51
CA GLN A 242 18.63 -9.60 -1.07
C GLN A 242 17.43 -9.03 -0.28
N GLY A 243 16.35 -8.64 -0.97
CA GLY A 243 15.16 -8.04 -0.36
C GLY A 243 14.14 -9.07 0.15
N THR A 244 12.99 -8.59 0.61
CA THR A 244 11.83 -9.42 1.03
C THR A 244 10.80 -9.61 -0.09
N ASP A 245 11.19 -9.32 -1.33
CA ASP A 245 10.32 -9.32 -2.49
C ASP A 245 10.45 -10.63 -3.24
N TYR A 246 9.32 -11.15 -3.74
CA TYR A 246 9.30 -12.46 -4.38
C TYR A 246 8.53 -12.43 -5.69
N ALA A 247 9.05 -13.09 -6.73
CA ALA A 247 8.29 -13.42 -7.93
C ALA A 247 7.61 -14.78 -7.73
N ILE A 248 6.28 -14.83 -7.77
CA ILE A 248 5.52 -16.05 -7.40
C ILE A 248 4.78 -16.60 -8.62
N TYR A 249 4.99 -17.89 -8.86
CA TYR A 249 4.48 -18.62 -10.02
C TYR A 249 3.70 -19.85 -9.61
N ARG A 250 2.75 -20.26 -10.44
CA ARG A 250 2.05 -21.55 -10.29
C ARG A 250 2.76 -22.63 -11.12
N VAL A 251 3.10 -23.73 -10.46
CA VAL A 251 3.78 -24.88 -11.05
C VAL A 251 3.06 -26.16 -10.64
N PRO A 252 3.29 -27.30 -11.32
CA PRO A 252 2.78 -28.60 -10.85
C PRO A 252 3.20 -28.88 -9.40
N ALA A 253 2.33 -29.48 -8.59
CA ALA A 253 2.55 -29.66 -7.15
C ALA A 253 3.87 -30.38 -6.77
N SER A 254 4.40 -31.24 -7.64
CA SER A 254 5.69 -31.94 -7.46
C SER A 254 6.93 -31.08 -7.79
N THR A 255 6.74 -29.89 -8.35
CA THR A 255 7.83 -29.03 -8.82
C THR A 255 8.50 -28.34 -7.64
N THR A 256 9.80 -28.57 -7.50
CA THR A 256 10.70 -27.80 -6.63
C THR A 256 11.88 -27.29 -7.45
N ALA A 257 12.51 -26.22 -6.98
CA ALA A 257 13.67 -25.62 -7.64
C ALA A 257 14.74 -25.31 -6.59
N GLY A 258 15.96 -25.84 -6.78
CA GLY A 258 17.07 -25.68 -5.84
C GLY A 258 17.30 -26.88 -4.92
N GLU A 259 18.34 -26.78 -4.08
CA GLU A 259 18.64 -27.72 -3.01
C GLU A 259 17.87 -27.33 -1.74
N GLN A 260 17.21 -28.29 -1.09
CA GLN A 260 16.37 -28.00 0.06
C GLN A 260 17.23 -27.65 1.29
N VAL A 261 17.12 -26.41 1.78
CA VAL A 261 17.83 -25.91 2.97
C VAL A 261 16.97 -25.93 4.23
N GLY A 262 15.65 -26.06 4.08
CA GLY A 262 14.74 -26.12 5.22
C GLY A 262 13.31 -26.46 4.85
N SER A 263 12.51 -26.78 5.87
CA SER A 263 11.06 -26.91 5.72
C SER A 263 10.35 -26.58 7.02
N GLN A 264 9.16 -25.97 6.91
CA GLN A 264 8.27 -25.75 8.03
C GLN A 264 6.81 -25.85 7.60
N GLU A 265 5.92 -26.17 8.53
CA GLU A 265 4.48 -26.04 8.29
C GLU A 265 4.08 -24.56 8.31
N ALA A 266 3.45 -24.10 7.23
CA ALA A 266 2.93 -22.75 7.11
C ALA A 266 1.44 -22.79 6.80
N LYS A 267 0.67 -21.93 7.49
CA LYS A 267 -0.77 -21.79 7.27
C LYS A 267 -1.08 -20.81 6.16
N THR A 268 -0.17 -19.89 5.88
CA THR A 268 -0.34 -18.85 4.87
C THR A 268 0.92 -18.69 4.03
N LEU A 269 0.76 -18.16 2.82
CA LEU A 269 1.88 -17.75 1.97
C LEU A 269 2.80 -16.76 2.72
N GLN A 270 2.23 -15.84 3.49
CA GLN A 270 3.00 -14.84 4.22
C GLN A 270 3.88 -15.47 5.31
N GLU A 271 3.39 -16.52 5.97
CA GLU A 271 4.19 -17.30 6.92
C GLU A 271 5.32 -18.05 6.21
N CYS A 272 5.09 -18.55 4.99
CA CYS A 272 6.13 -19.21 4.19
C CYS A 272 7.20 -18.22 3.70
N VAL A 273 6.80 -17.03 3.23
CA VAL A 273 7.73 -15.94 2.86
C VAL A 273 8.58 -15.54 4.06
N ALA A 274 7.97 -15.31 5.22
CA ALA A 274 8.70 -14.96 6.44
C ALA A 274 9.68 -16.05 6.89
N ALA A 275 9.37 -17.32 6.63
CA ALA A 275 10.27 -18.44 6.87
C ALA A 275 11.54 -18.35 6.02
N CYS A 276 11.35 -18.12 4.72
CA CYS A 276 12.45 -17.98 3.78
C CYS A 276 13.29 -16.75 4.11
N ASP A 277 12.67 -15.61 4.46
CA ASP A 277 13.39 -14.41 4.88
C ASP A 277 14.24 -14.61 6.16
N ALA A 278 13.81 -15.51 7.06
CA ALA A 278 14.56 -15.83 8.27
C ALA A 278 15.79 -16.72 8.01
N LEU A 279 15.88 -17.36 6.84
CA LEU A 279 17.01 -18.18 6.42
C LEU A 279 17.86 -17.42 5.39
N ASN A 280 19.06 -17.00 5.78
CA ASN A 280 19.97 -16.27 4.89
C ASN A 280 20.33 -17.03 3.60
N THR A 281 20.20 -18.36 3.60
CA THR A 281 20.47 -19.22 2.44
C THR A 281 19.23 -19.50 1.58
N CYS A 282 18.04 -19.05 1.99
CA CYS A 282 16.83 -19.30 1.23
C CYS A 282 16.65 -18.27 0.12
N GLU A 283 16.57 -18.77 -1.10
CA GLU A 283 16.38 -18.00 -2.33
C GLU A 283 15.08 -18.36 -3.04
N VAL A 284 14.59 -19.59 -2.82
CA VAL A 284 13.34 -20.09 -3.40
C VAL A 284 12.51 -20.80 -2.35
N PHE A 285 11.19 -20.69 -2.43
CA PHE A 285 10.29 -21.55 -1.66
C PHE A 285 9.25 -22.25 -2.54
N SER A 286 8.79 -23.41 -2.08
CA SER A 286 7.63 -24.13 -2.60
C SER A 286 6.53 -24.19 -1.54
N PHE A 287 5.29 -23.86 -1.91
CA PHE A 287 4.14 -23.84 -1.00
C PHE A 287 2.86 -24.40 -1.65
N PRO A 288 2.04 -25.25 -0.99
CA PRO A 288 0.89 -25.92 -1.60
C PRO A 288 -0.24 -25.01 -2.10
N GLY A 289 -0.28 -23.74 -1.72
CA GLY A 289 -1.14 -22.74 -2.37
C GLY A 289 -1.96 -21.86 -1.42
N PHE A 290 -2.67 -20.88 -1.99
CA PHE A 290 -3.35 -19.81 -1.25
C PHE A 290 -4.46 -20.25 -0.28
N LYS A 291 -5.01 -21.46 -0.48
CA LYS A 291 -6.19 -21.97 0.25
C LYS A 291 -5.87 -23.15 1.16
N ALA A 292 -4.63 -23.63 1.17
CA ALA A 292 -4.24 -24.82 1.92
C ALA A 292 -2.99 -24.50 2.74
N ALA A 293 -3.07 -24.80 4.04
CA ALA A 293 -1.88 -24.93 4.87
C ALA A 293 -1.05 -26.13 4.37
N GLY A 294 0.25 -26.09 4.61
CA GLY A 294 1.11 -27.25 4.42
C GLY A 294 2.58 -26.90 4.48
N ALA A 295 3.39 -27.86 4.06
CA ALA A 295 4.84 -27.75 4.07
C ALA A 295 5.31 -26.61 3.14
N CYS A 296 5.77 -25.53 3.75
CA CYS A 296 6.66 -24.56 3.12
C CYS A 296 8.05 -25.19 3.05
N ARG A 297 8.53 -25.46 1.84
CA ARG A 297 9.89 -25.96 1.60
C ARG A 297 10.75 -24.83 1.08
N MET A 298 11.95 -24.70 1.60
CA MET A 298 12.87 -23.60 1.33
C MET A 298 14.13 -24.16 0.67
N PHE A 299 14.60 -23.47 -0.35
CA PHE A 299 15.66 -23.94 -1.23
C PHE A 299 16.71 -22.85 -1.47
N SER A 300 17.94 -23.27 -1.69
CA SER A 300 19.02 -22.45 -2.22
C SER A 300 19.34 -22.88 -3.65
N SER A 301 19.98 -22.00 -4.40
CA SER A 301 20.71 -22.39 -5.60
C SER A 301 21.91 -23.28 -5.27
N VAL A 302 22.48 -23.86 -6.33
CA VAL A 302 23.74 -24.63 -6.32
C VAL A 302 24.65 -24.12 -7.42
N LEU A 303 25.96 -24.25 -7.24
CA LEU A 303 26.93 -23.93 -8.29
C LEU A 303 26.89 -25.00 -9.38
N GLU A 304 26.74 -24.58 -10.64
CA GLU A 304 26.78 -25.48 -11.80
C GLU A 304 27.68 -24.92 -12.89
N SER A 305 28.56 -25.76 -13.43
CA SER A 305 29.57 -25.36 -14.42
C SER A 305 29.10 -25.50 -15.87
N GLU A 306 28.05 -26.29 -16.12
CA GLU A 306 27.57 -26.58 -17.48
C GLU A 306 26.67 -25.48 -18.08
N TYR A 307 26.02 -24.67 -17.24
CA TYR A 307 25.12 -23.60 -17.68
C TYR A 307 25.77 -22.23 -17.54
N GLN A 308 25.83 -21.50 -18.64
CA GLN A 308 26.50 -20.19 -18.69
C GLN A 308 25.61 -19.06 -18.14
N SER A 309 24.29 -19.27 -18.11
CA SER A 309 23.34 -18.34 -17.50
C SER A 309 22.05 -19.02 -17.08
N MET A 310 21.54 -18.63 -15.92
CA MET A 310 20.18 -18.89 -15.48
C MET A 310 19.56 -17.58 -15.02
N VAL A 311 18.36 -17.29 -15.49
CA VAL A 311 17.70 -16.00 -15.25
C VAL A 311 16.24 -16.27 -14.93
N HIS A 312 15.78 -15.79 -13.77
CA HIS A 312 14.36 -15.80 -13.46
C HIS A 312 13.73 -14.48 -13.90
N VAL A 313 12.53 -14.57 -14.44
CA VAL A 313 11.73 -13.39 -14.79
C VAL A 313 11.13 -12.87 -13.49
N SER A 314 11.00 -11.57 -13.35
CA SER A 314 10.26 -10.95 -12.23
C SER A 314 8.92 -10.42 -12.74
N GLY A 315 8.93 -9.82 -13.95
CA GLY A 315 7.77 -9.56 -14.79
C GLY A 315 6.52 -9.01 -14.08
N ALA A 316 5.34 -9.41 -14.58
CA ALA A 316 4.05 -9.05 -13.97
C ALA A 316 3.66 -9.93 -12.77
N HIS A 317 4.55 -10.84 -12.36
CA HIS A 317 4.38 -11.85 -11.30
C HIS A 317 5.11 -11.47 -10.01
N LEU A 318 5.77 -10.30 -9.98
CA LEU A 318 6.29 -9.67 -8.76
C LEU A 318 5.19 -9.54 -7.70
N PHE A 319 5.40 -10.21 -6.58
CA PHE A 319 4.56 -10.17 -5.40
C PHE A 319 5.26 -9.36 -4.31
N TYR A 320 4.61 -8.29 -3.87
CA TYR A 320 5.00 -7.51 -2.69
C TYR A 320 4.05 -7.83 -1.54
N GLY A 321 4.61 -7.92 -0.34
CA GLY A 321 3.90 -8.19 0.89
C GLY A 321 2.53 -7.51 0.99
N ARG A 322 1.52 -8.33 1.32
CA ARG A 322 0.16 -8.00 1.82
C ARG A 322 -0.98 -7.69 0.83
N THR A 323 -0.82 -7.79 -0.49
CA THR A 323 -1.98 -7.63 -1.40
C THR A 323 -2.33 -8.87 -2.22
N ARG A 324 -3.28 -9.63 -1.66
CA ARG A 324 -4.01 -10.82 -2.16
C ARG A 324 -4.63 -10.70 -3.58
N ALA A 325 -4.58 -9.53 -4.21
CA ALA A 325 -5.59 -9.10 -5.19
C ALA A 325 -5.39 -9.55 -6.65
N ARG A 326 -4.53 -10.53 -6.95
CA ARG A 326 -4.41 -11.05 -8.34
C ARG A 326 -4.43 -12.57 -8.46
N LEU A 327 -4.31 -13.34 -7.38
CA LEU A 327 -4.23 -14.80 -7.48
C LEU A 327 -5.54 -15.50 -7.09
N GLU A 328 -6.57 -14.72 -6.74
CA GLU A 328 -7.94 -15.16 -6.43
C GLU A 328 -8.96 -14.75 -7.51
N GLY A 329 -8.52 -14.12 -8.60
CA GLY A 329 -9.36 -13.77 -9.76
C GLY A 329 -9.11 -14.68 -10.95
#